data_AF-A0A7X9KJE0-F1
#
_entry.id   AF-A0A7X9KJE0-F1
#
_cell.length_a   1.000
_cell.length_b   1.000
_cell.length_c   1.000
_cell.angle_alpha   90.00
_cell.angle_beta   90.00
_cell.angle_gamma   90.00
#
_symmetry.space_group_name_H-M   'P 1'
#
loop_
_entity.id
_entity.type
_entity.pdbx_description
1 polymer ?
#
loop_
_entity_poly.entity_id
_entity_poly.type
_entity_poly.pdbx_seq_one_letter_code
_entity_poly.pdbx_strand_id
1 'polypeptide(L)'
;NSDRAQIVDEREPVVMAAPPVAGEGAFAPPPPPAAAADTIVGSETVLTSRTSAFTPGTLVAGVVAIGLLLLGGITAARAGIDSSLDEPVVEVAGYTATALLGLIVFVFGLLLLVAALSRADSAILFLGIAGGVMALVAVFQPSVGEGSLAIERRFAVLTAIVMGVVVAAALLPTVRRRSVVRRTSDVN
;
A
#
# COMPACT_ATOMS: atom_id res chain seq x y z
N ASN A 1 -15.06 17.40 25.54
CA ASN A 1 -15.32 18.25 24.36
C ASN A 1 -14.97 17.44 23.12
N SER A 2 -15.57 16.28 22.90
CA SER A 2 -16.97 16.05 22.48
C SER A 2 -17.22 16.57 21.06
N ASP A 3 -16.75 15.80 20.07
CA ASP A 3 -17.27 15.90 18.70
C ASP A 3 -17.46 14.47 18.17
N ARG A 4 -18.49 13.81 18.72
CA ARG A 4 -19.02 12.55 18.19
C ARG A 4 -19.95 12.94 17.05
N ALA A 5 -19.50 12.74 15.82
CA ALA A 5 -20.38 12.76 14.65
C ALA A 5 -21.40 11.61 14.81
N GLN A 6 -22.61 12.00 15.19
CA GLN A 6 -23.79 11.17 15.28
C GLN A 6 -24.15 10.68 13.88
N ILE A 7 -24.01 9.38 13.65
CA ILE A 7 -24.57 8.73 12.48
C ILE A 7 -26.08 8.67 12.72
N VAL A 8 -26.81 9.59 12.09
CA VAL A 8 -28.27 9.54 12.00
C VAL A 8 -28.60 8.54 10.89
N ASP A 9 -28.92 7.31 11.28
CA ASP A 9 -29.46 6.26 10.42
C ASP A 9 -30.99 6.42 10.39
N GLU A 10 -31.49 7.29 9.50
CA GLU A 10 -32.94 7.46 9.24
C GLU A 10 -33.46 6.34 8.34
N ARG A 11 -33.40 5.10 8.83
CA ARG A 11 -34.18 3.99 8.28
C ARG A 11 -35.27 3.60 9.26
N GLU A 12 -36.34 4.38 9.29
CA GLU A 12 -37.62 3.87 9.81
C GLU A 12 -38.31 3.06 8.70
N PRO A 13 -38.54 1.75 8.88
CA PRO A 13 -39.46 1.03 8.03
C PRO A 13 -40.87 1.46 8.42
N VAL A 14 -41.50 2.32 7.60
CA VAL A 14 -42.93 2.60 7.72
C VAL A 14 -43.69 1.32 7.38
N VAL A 15 -44.01 0.54 8.42
CA VAL A 15 -44.97 -0.55 8.36
C VAL A 15 -46.35 0.11 8.23
N MET A 16 -46.86 0.22 7.00
CA MET A 16 -48.24 0.59 6.76
C MET A 16 -49.16 -0.49 7.36
N ALA A 17 -49.80 -0.16 8.48
CA ALA A 17 -50.89 -0.92 9.04
C ALA A 17 -52.06 -0.97 8.04
N ALA A 18 -52.56 -2.16 7.75
CA ALA A 18 -53.78 -2.36 6.97
C ALA A 18 -54.99 -1.72 7.71
N PRO A 19 -55.88 -0.99 7.01
CA PRO A 19 -57.03 -0.38 7.66
C PRO A 19 -58.08 -1.43 8.07
N PRO A 20 -58.81 -1.23 9.19
CA PRO A 20 -59.85 -2.15 9.63
C PRO A 20 -61.06 -2.10 8.70
N VAL A 21 -61.54 -3.27 8.30
CA VAL A 21 -62.76 -3.46 7.51
C VAL A 21 -63.99 -3.22 8.41
N ALA A 22 -64.82 -2.23 8.07
CA ALA A 22 -66.17 -2.09 8.63
C ALA A 22 -67.15 -1.46 7.62
N GLY A 23 -68.08 -2.30 7.12
CA GLY A 23 -69.51 -2.00 6.91
C GLY A 23 -69.99 -0.84 6.04
N GLU A 24 -70.50 -1.19 4.85
CA GLU A 24 -71.69 -0.69 4.13
C GLU A 24 -72.03 0.83 4.09
N GLY A 25 -71.95 1.38 2.87
CA GLY A 25 -72.63 2.61 2.46
C GLY A 25 -72.34 3.03 1.01
N ALA A 26 -73.33 2.87 0.14
CA ALA A 26 -73.58 3.56 -1.15
C ALA A 26 -72.43 3.76 -2.17
N PHE A 27 -72.61 3.09 -3.31
CA PHE A 27 -71.83 3.14 -4.55
C PHE A 27 -71.82 4.53 -5.20
N ALA A 28 -70.64 5.15 -5.30
CA ALA A 28 -70.30 6.13 -6.33
C ALA A 28 -68.86 5.87 -6.78
N PRO A 29 -68.58 5.58 -8.07
CA PRO A 29 -67.20 5.43 -8.52
C PRO A 29 -66.47 6.77 -8.35
N PRO A 30 -65.31 6.82 -7.67
CA PRO A 30 -64.51 8.03 -7.63
C PRO A 30 -64.07 8.41 -9.05
N PRO A 31 -63.98 9.71 -9.37
CA PRO A 31 -63.45 10.14 -10.67
C PRO A 31 -62.06 9.52 -10.88
N PRO A 32 -61.70 9.13 -12.12
CA PRO A 32 -60.38 8.56 -12.39
C PRO A 32 -59.33 9.49 -11.80
N PRO A 33 -58.36 8.99 -11.02
CA PRO A 33 -57.31 9.83 -10.49
C PRO A 33 -56.66 10.53 -11.67
N ALA A 34 -56.81 11.86 -11.73
CA ALA A 34 -56.05 12.68 -12.64
C ALA A 34 -54.60 12.27 -12.48
N ALA A 35 -53.97 11.85 -13.59
CA ALA A 35 -52.62 11.35 -13.64
C ALA A 35 -51.76 12.15 -12.65
N ALA A 36 -51.44 11.54 -11.52
CA ALA A 36 -50.42 12.06 -10.64
C ALA A 36 -49.20 12.13 -11.54
N ALA A 37 -48.79 13.34 -11.90
CA ALA A 37 -47.52 13.54 -12.54
C ALA A 37 -46.51 12.88 -11.59
N ASP A 38 -45.92 11.76 -12.02
CA ASP A 38 -44.72 11.22 -11.42
C ASP A 38 -43.61 12.24 -11.67
N THR A 39 -43.67 13.38 -10.98
CA THR A 39 -42.52 14.25 -10.80
C THR A 39 -41.63 13.59 -9.75
N ILE A 40 -41.07 12.42 -10.09
CA ILE A 40 -39.83 11.96 -9.49
C ILE A 40 -38.72 12.81 -10.12
N VAL A 41 -38.63 14.07 -9.71
CA VAL A 41 -37.44 14.88 -9.95
C VAL A 41 -36.45 14.55 -8.83
N GLY A 42 -35.94 13.32 -8.88
CA GLY A 42 -34.82 12.90 -8.06
C GLY A 42 -33.53 13.29 -8.79
N SER A 43 -32.91 14.39 -8.38
CA SER A 43 -31.55 14.70 -8.82
C SER A 43 -30.60 13.60 -8.33
N GLU A 44 -30.19 12.69 -9.22
CA GLU A 44 -29.21 11.65 -8.91
C GLU A 44 -27.83 12.30 -8.73
N THR A 45 -27.47 12.61 -7.49
CA THR A 45 -26.13 13.11 -7.19
C THR A 45 -25.18 11.92 -7.09
N VAL A 46 -24.49 11.59 -8.18
CA VAL A 46 -23.43 10.57 -8.18
C VAL A 46 -22.19 11.12 -7.47
N LEU A 47 -22.06 10.80 -6.18
CA LEU A 47 -20.88 11.14 -5.37
C LEU A 47 -19.69 10.23 -5.75
N THR A 48 -18.87 10.67 -6.69
CA THR A 48 -17.58 10.02 -6.95
C THR A 48 -16.54 10.51 -5.93
N SER A 49 -16.34 9.73 -4.86
CA SER A 49 -15.29 9.99 -3.86
C SER A 49 -13.98 9.34 -4.31
N ARG A 50 -12.99 10.14 -4.75
CA ARG A 50 -11.62 9.65 -4.99
C ARG A 50 -10.79 9.88 -3.74
N THR A 51 -10.31 8.82 -3.12
CA THR A 51 -9.35 8.88 -2.00
C THR A 51 -7.94 8.70 -2.56
N SER A 52 -7.06 9.67 -2.32
CA SER A 52 -5.63 9.53 -2.62
C SER A 52 -4.89 9.43 -1.29
N ALA A 53 -4.23 8.30 -1.05
CA ALA A 53 -3.35 8.11 0.10
C ALA A 53 -1.90 8.20 -0.38
N PHE A 54 -1.15 9.15 0.17
CA PHE A 54 0.27 9.32 -0.04
C PHE A 54 1.02 8.81 1.20
N THR A 55 1.87 7.81 1.00
CA THR A 55 2.68 7.21 2.06
C THR A 55 4.15 7.45 1.74
N PRO A 56 4.85 8.36 2.45
CA PRO A 56 6.27 8.62 2.20
C PRO A 56 7.13 7.34 2.29
N GLY A 57 6.79 6.44 3.22
CA GLY A 57 7.46 5.16 3.41
C GLY A 57 7.44 4.26 2.17
N THR A 58 6.32 4.19 1.44
CA THR A 58 6.23 3.36 0.22
C THR A 58 7.07 3.91 -0.92
N LEU A 59 7.17 5.23 -1.04
CA LEU A 59 8.03 5.88 -2.03
C LEU A 59 9.51 5.59 -1.74
N VAL A 60 9.95 5.82 -0.50
CA VAL A 60 11.34 5.58 -0.09
C VAL A 60 11.69 4.10 -0.25
N ALA A 61 10.82 3.20 0.23
CA ALA A 61 11.01 1.76 0.08
C ALA A 61 11.09 1.35 -1.39
N GLY A 62 10.26 1.91 -2.27
CA GLY A 62 10.30 1.65 -3.71
C GLY A 62 11.62 2.07 -4.36
N VAL A 63 12.12 3.27 -4.05
CA VAL A 63 13.41 3.76 -4.57
C VAL A 63 14.57 2.87 -4.09
N VAL A 64 14.60 2.54 -2.80
CA VAL A 64 15.63 1.67 -2.23
C VAL A 64 15.57 0.27 -2.85
N ALA A 65 14.37 -0.28 -3.01
CA ALA A 65 14.17 -1.60 -3.61
C ALA A 65 14.69 -1.66 -5.05
N ILE A 66 14.45 -0.62 -5.86
CA ILE A 66 15.01 -0.51 -7.22
C ILE A 66 16.54 -0.49 -7.16
N GLY A 67 17.13 0.29 -6.25
CA GLY A 67 18.58 0.33 -6.06
C GLY A 67 19.16 -1.05 -5.72
N LEU A 68 18.53 -1.79 -4.80
CA LEU A 68 18.95 -3.12 -4.40
C LEU A 68 18.80 -4.14 -5.55
N LEU A 69 17.72 -4.07 -6.33
CA LEU A 69 17.53 -4.92 -7.50
C LEU A 69 18.60 -4.69 -8.56
N LEU A 70 18.90 -3.43 -8.87
CA LEU A 70 19.95 -3.10 -9.84
C LEU A 70 21.31 -3.56 -9.33
N LEU A 71 21.64 -3.25 -8.08
CA LEU A 71 22.93 -3.63 -7.50
C LEU A 71 23.10 -5.14 -7.44
N GLY A 72 22.14 -5.84 -6.85
CA GLY A 72 22.18 -7.30 -6.71
C GLY A 72 22.17 -8.02 -8.06
N GLY A 73 21.34 -7.56 -9.00
CA GLY A 73 21.26 -8.12 -10.34
C GLY A 73 22.55 -7.92 -11.15
N ILE A 74 23.15 -6.73 -11.10
CA ILE A 74 24.43 -6.47 -11.77
C ILE A 74 25.55 -7.28 -11.11
N THR A 75 25.59 -7.38 -9.78
CA THR A 75 26.58 -8.19 -9.07
C THR A 75 26.45 -9.66 -9.43
N ALA A 76 25.24 -10.23 -9.40
CA ALA A 76 25.02 -11.62 -9.80
C ALA A 76 25.38 -11.87 -11.27
N ALA A 77 25.02 -10.95 -12.17
CA ALA A 77 25.36 -11.07 -13.59
C ALA A 77 26.88 -10.95 -13.86
N ARG A 78 27.59 -10.11 -13.11
CA ARG A 78 29.04 -9.91 -13.25
C ARG A 78 29.86 -10.99 -12.58
N ALA A 79 29.43 -11.46 -11.42
CA ALA A 79 30.07 -12.56 -10.72
C ALA A 79 29.89 -13.88 -11.50
N GLY A 80 28.85 -14.00 -12.31
CA GLY A 80 28.56 -15.20 -13.07
C GLY A 80 27.81 -16.22 -12.22
N ILE A 81 26.70 -16.72 -12.77
CA ILE A 81 25.85 -17.74 -12.12
C ILE A 81 26.33 -19.16 -12.48
N ASP A 82 27.15 -19.29 -13.52
CA ASP A 82 27.62 -20.57 -14.07
C ASP A 82 28.86 -21.14 -13.36
N SER A 83 29.45 -20.41 -12.41
CA SER A 83 30.58 -20.85 -11.55
C SER A 83 30.14 -21.07 -10.10
N SER A 84 31.07 -21.43 -9.21
CA SER A 84 30.80 -21.49 -7.76
C SER A 84 30.16 -20.19 -7.26
N LEU A 85 29.06 -20.25 -6.51
CA LEU A 85 28.36 -19.03 -6.08
C LEU A 85 29.19 -18.15 -5.12
N ASP A 86 30.20 -18.74 -4.49
CA ASP A 86 31.14 -18.10 -3.60
C ASP A 86 32.36 -17.49 -4.34
N GLU A 87 32.55 -17.86 -5.61
CA GLU A 87 33.73 -17.48 -6.39
C GLU A 87 33.38 -17.47 -7.89
N PRO A 88 33.45 -16.33 -8.59
CA PRO A 88 34.40 -15.25 -8.37
C PRO A 88 33.84 -14.05 -7.58
N VAL A 89 34.78 -13.34 -6.98
CA VAL A 89 34.53 -12.09 -6.27
C VAL A 89 34.74 -10.92 -7.22
N VAL A 90 33.71 -10.12 -7.44
CA VAL A 90 33.73 -8.98 -8.39
C VAL A 90 33.57 -7.66 -7.67
N GLU A 91 34.22 -6.63 -8.19
CA GLU A 91 34.07 -5.27 -7.70
C GLU A 91 32.88 -4.60 -8.40
N VAL A 92 31.88 -4.20 -7.61
CA VAL A 92 30.68 -3.51 -8.10
C VAL A 92 30.42 -2.29 -7.22
N ALA A 93 30.35 -1.12 -7.86
CA ALA A 93 30.19 0.17 -7.18
C ALA A 93 31.27 0.47 -6.11
N GLY A 94 32.50 -0.02 -6.31
CA GLY A 94 33.63 0.20 -5.42
C GLY A 94 33.68 -0.72 -4.19
N TYR A 95 32.90 -1.81 -4.20
CA TYR A 95 32.92 -2.84 -3.16
C TYR A 95 33.03 -4.23 -3.78
N THR A 96 33.68 -5.11 -3.04
CA THR A 96 33.89 -6.51 -3.41
C THR A 96 32.67 -7.34 -2.97
N ALA A 97 32.13 -8.17 -3.87
CA ALA A 97 30.95 -9.01 -3.59
C ALA A 97 30.95 -10.32 -4.41
N THR A 98 30.40 -11.40 -3.84
CA THR A 98 30.19 -12.69 -4.53
C THR A 98 28.85 -12.75 -5.27
N ALA A 99 28.70 -13.73 -6.17
CA ALA A 99 27.44 -13.99 -6.87
C ALA A 99 26.29 -14.27 -5.88
N LEU A 100 26.57 -15.04 -4.83
CA LEU A 100 25.62 -15.36 -3.77
C LEU A 100 25.11 -14.09 -3.05
N LEU A 101 26.02 -13.18 -2.67
CA LEU A 101 25.63 -11.92 -2.04
C LEU A 101 24.77 -11.08 -2.99
N GLY A 102 25.16 -10.98 -4.26
CA GLY A 102 24.38 -10.29 -5.29
C GLY A 102 22.95 -10.85 -5.40
N LEU A 103 22.81 -12.18 -5.39
CA LEU A 103 21.51 -12.85 -5.45
C LEU A 103 20.67 -12.60 -4.19
N ILE A 104 21.26 -12.65 -2.99
CA ILE A 104 20.58 -12.33 -1.74
C ILE A 104 20.06 -10.89 -1.77
N VAL A 105 20.91 -9.93 -2.17
CA VAL A 105 20.55 -8.52 -2.29
C VAL A 105 19.43 -8.32 -3.32
N PHE A 106 19.50 -9.04 -4.44
CA PHE A 106 18.46 -9.00 -5.47
C PHE A 106 17.12 -9.51 -4.96
N VAL A 107 17.09 -10.69 -4.34
CA VAL A 107 15.87 -11.28 -3.76
C VAL A 107 15.30 -10.38 -2.68
N PHE A 108 16.16 -9.84 -1.82
CA PHE A 108 15.74 -8.92 -0.78
C PHE A 108 15.13 -7.63 -1.37
N GLY A 109 15.78 -7.06 -2.39
CA GLY A 109 15.25 -5.92 -3.15
C GLY A 109 13.89 -6.22 -3.80
N LEU A 110 13.71 -7.43 -4.33
CA LEU A 110 12.45 -7.87 -4.92
C LEU A 110 11.32 -7.94 -3.88
N LEU A 111 11.59 -8.54 -2.71
CA LEU A 111 10.61 -8.63 -1.63
C LEU A 111 10.22 -7.23 -1.12
N LEU A 112 11.19 -6.33 -0.99
CA LEU A 112 10.94 -4.94 -0.61
C LEU A 112 10.13 -4.20 -1.67
N LEU A 113 10.41 -4.43 -2.96
CA LEU A 113 9.64 -3.86 -4.06
C LEU A 113 8.19 -4.33 -4.03
N VAL A 114 7.96 -5.64 -3.82
CA VAL A 114 6.61 -6.21 -3.71
C VAL A 114 5.86 -5.59 -2.52
N ALA A 115 6.52 -5.43 -1.38
CA ALA A 115 5.93 -4.78 -0.20
C ALA A 115 5.56 -3.31 -0.49
N ALA A 116 6.44 -2.57 -1.17
CA ALA A 116 6.22 -1.18 -1.57
C ALA A 116 5.05 -1.03 -2.57
N LEU A 117 5.02 -1.86 -3.60
CA LEU A 117 3.94 -1.87 -4.62
C LEU A 117 2.59 -2.27 -4.01
N SER A 118 2.60 -3.22 -3.08
CA SER A 118 1.39 -3.66 -2.35
C SER A 118 0.94 -2.64 -1.28
N ARG A 119 1.72 -1.57 -1.04
CA ARG A 119 1.49 -0.59 0.04
C ARG A 119 1.34 -1.27 1.40
N ALA A 120 2.09 -2.34 1.62
CA ALA A 120 2.07 -3.12 2.85
C ALA A 120 3.06 -2.52 3.87
N ASP A 121 2.64 -1.46 4.57
CA ASP A 121 3.50 -0.70 5.48
C ASP A 121 4.16 -1.58 6.56
N SER A 122 3.45 -2.59 7.08
CA SER A 122 3.98 -3.56 8.04
C SER A 122 5.08 -4.45 7.44
N ALA A 123 4.94 -4.87 6.19
CA ALA A 123 5.96 -5.65 5.50
C ALA A 123 7.19 -4.79 5.21
N ILE A 124 7.00 -3.53 4.81
CA ILE A 124 8.11 -2.58 4.61
C ILE A 124 8.88 -2.37 5.92
N LEU A 125 8.18 -2.16 7.04
CA LEU A 125 8.81 -2.04 8.36
C LEU A 125 9.56 -3.32 8.75
N PHE A 126 8.92 -4.47 8.60
CA PHE A 126 9.53 -5.76 8.92
C PHE A 126 10.81 -5.99 8.11
N LEU A 127 10.76 -5.80 6.78
CA LEU A 127 11.94 -5.94 5.93
C LEU A 127 13.00 -4.90 6.27
N GLY A 128 12.62 -3.64 6.47
CA GLY A 128 13.55 -2.58 6.87
C GLY A 128 14.32 -2.94 8.16
N ILE A 129 13.60 -3.43 9.18
CA ILE A 129 14.21 -3.88 10.43
C ILE A 129 15.08 -5.12 10.20
N ALA A 130 14.55 -6.16 9.55
CA ALA A 130 15.26 -7.42 9.33
C ALA A 130 16.55 -7.21 8.53
N GLY A 131 16.49 -6.46 7.42
CA GLY A 131 17.65 -6.15 6.61
C GLY A 131 18.62 -5.19 7.32
N GLY A 132 18.13 -4.24 8.12
CA GLY A 132 18.97 -3.39 8.97
C GLY A 132 19.72 -4.18 10.04
N VAL A 133 19.05 -5.14 10.69
CA VAL A 133 19.68 -6.06 11.67
C VAL A 133 20.72 -6.94 10.99
N MET A 134 20.39 -7.56 9.84
CA MET A 134 21.35 -8.36 9.07
C MET A 134 22.59 -7.55 8.68
N ALA A 135 22.39 -6.30 8.25
CA ALA A 135 23.48 -5.39 7.92
C ALA A 135 24.32 -5.04 9.16
N LEU A 136 23.70 -4.76 10.31
CA LEU A 136 24.42 -4.50 11.56
C LEU A 136 25.22 -5.71 12.04
N VAL A 137 24.66 -6.92 11.93
CA VAL A 137 25.39 -8.17 12.22
C VAL A 137 26.62 -8.27 11.32
N ALA A 138 26.50 -7.99 10.02
CA ALA A 138 27.63 -7.98 9.11
C ALA A 138 28.68 -6.88 9.42
N VAL A 139 28.27 -5.77 10.05
CA VAL A 139 29.19 -4.71 10.50
C VAL A 139 30.00 -5.14 11.73
N PHE A 140 29.36 -5.79 12.70
CA PHE A 140 29.98 -6.13 13.99
C PHE A 140 30.61 -7.53 14.02
N GLN A 141 30.15 -8.44 13.17
CA GLN A 141 30.68 -9.79 13.03
C GLN A 141 31.14 -10.01 11.58
N PRO A 142 32.31 -9.46 11.20
CA PRO A 142 32.84 -9.62 9.85
C PRO A 142 33.10 -11.10 9.49
N SER A 143 33.38 -11.95 10.48
CA SER A 143 33.59 -13.39 10.30
C SER A 143 32.39 -14.14 9.69
N VAL A 144 31.17 -13.59 9.76
CA VAL A 144 29.96 -14.18 9.16
C VAL A 144 29.86 -13.85 7.66
N GLY A 145 30.54 -12.79 7.22
CA GLY A 145 30.48 -12.28 5.84
C GLY A 145 31.76 -12.45 5.03
N GLU A 146 32.92 -12.61 5.66
CA GLU A 146 34.24 -12.70 4.99
C GLU A 146 34.48 -14.03 4.25
N GLY A 147 33.70 -15.08 4.54
CA GLY A 147 33.75 -16.34 3.81
C GLY A 147 32.97 -16.29 2.49
N SER A 148 31.89 -17.06 2.43
CA SER A 148 31.05 -17.30 1.23
C SER A 148 30.38 -16.04 0.62
N LEU A 149 30.20 -14.96 1.39
CA LEU A 149 29.54 -13.73 0.90
C LEU A 149 30.50 -12.61 0.49
N ALA A 150 31.81 -12.70 0.84
CA ALA A 150 32.80 -11.63 0.72
C ALA A 150 32.26 -10.22 1.04
N ILE A 151 31.48 -10.08 2.13
CA ILE A 151 30.89 -8.78 2.50
C ILE A 151 31.99 -7.83 2.97
N GLU A 152 32.19 -6.74 2.24
CA GLU A 152 33.02 -5.64 2.70
C GLU A 152 32.29 -4.80 3.77
N ARG A 153 33.01 -4.46 4.84
CA ARG A 153 32.45 -3.70 5.97
C ARG A 153 31.76 -2.39 5.55
N ARG A 154 32.28 -1.71 4.52
CA ARG A 154 31.71 -0.46 4.00
C ARG A 154 30.31 -0.67 3.40
N PHE A 155 30.12 -1.75 2.66
CA PHE A 155 28.81 -2.14 2.12
C PHE A 155 27.82 -2.44 3.23
N ALA A 156 28.24 -3.16 4.28
CA ALA A 156 27.40 -3.45 5.43
C ALA A 156 26.95 -2.17 6.17
N VAL A 157 27.86 -1.21 6.39
CA VAL A 157 27.54 0.09 7.00
C VAL A 157 26.55 0.88 6.15
N LEU A 158 26.78 0.99 4.85
CA LEU A 158 25.87 1.70 3.94
C LEU A 158 24.48 1.06 3.93
N THR A 159 24.42 -0.26 3.87
CA THR A 159 23.16 -1.02 3.91
C THR A 159 22.42 -0.77 5.22
N ALA A 160 23.11 -0.79 6.36
CA ALA A 160 22.50 -0.51 7.66
C ALA A 160 21.89 0.91 7.71
N ILE A 161 22.60 1.92 7.18
CA ILE A 161 22.09 3.30 7.10
C ILE A 161 20.86 3.37 6.20
N VAL A 162 20.94 2.82 4.98
CA VAL A 162 19.82 2.84 4.01
C VAL A 162 18.58 2.17 4.59
N MET A 163 18.74 1.03 5.25
CA MET A 163 17.63 0.32 5.88
C MET A 163 17.08 1.08 7.09
N GLY A 164 17.94 1.74 7.86
CA GLY A 164 17.51 2.69 8.89
C GLY A 164 16.65 3.83 8.34
N VAL A 165 17.00 4.37 7.16
CA VAL A 165 16.20 5.38 6.45
C VAL A 165 14.85 4.81 6.01
N VAL A 166 14.81 3.56 5.50
CA VAL A 166 13.54 2.90 5.14
C VAL A 166 12.63 2.75 6.36
N VAL A 167 13.17 2.29 7.49
CA VAL A 167 12.42 2.16 8.75
C VAL A 167 11.90 3.52 9.22
N ALA A 168 12.77 4.54 9.26
CA ALA A 168 12.38 5.88 9.64
C ALA A 168 11.27 6.42 8.72
N ALA A 169 11.40 6.24 7.41
CA ALA A 169 10.41 6.66 6.42
C ALA A 169 9.06 5.94 6.58
N ALA A 170 9.09 4.65 6.92
CA ALA A 170 7.89 3.85 7.12
C ALA A 170 7.14 4.17 8.43
N LEU A 171 7.80 4.81 9.39
CA LEU A 171 7.16 5.32 10.61
C LEU A 171 6.45 6.68 10.40
N LEU A 172 6.65 7.36 9.27
CA LEU A 172 5.95 8.61 8.99
C LEU A 172 4.44 8.38 8.74
N PRO A 173 3.58 9.30 9.20
CA PRO A 173 2.14 9.18 9.03
C PRO A 173 1.70 9.25 7.57
N THR A 174 0.74 8.41 7.19
CA THR A 174 0.11 8.43 5.87
C THR A 174 -0.78 9.66 5.70
N VAL A 175 -0.57 10.45 4.65
CA VAL A 175 -1.42 11.61 4.34
C VAL A 175 -2.56 11.15 3.42
N ARG A 176 -3.80 11.18 3.91
CA ARG A 176 -5.00 10.89 3.11
C ARG A 176 -5.66 12.18 2.65
N ARG A 177 -5.73 12.42 1.33
CA ARG A 177 -6.56 13.49 0.74
C ARG A 177 -7.84 12.88 0.19
N ARG A 178 -8.99 13.40 0.63
CA ARG A 178 -10.33 13.06 0.11
C ARG A 178 -10.81 14.20 -0.77
N SER A 179 -10.91 14.00 -2.08
CA SER A 179 -11.57 14.95 -2.98
C SER A 179 -12.99 14.46 -3.25
N VAL A 180 -13.98 15.22 -2.80
CA VAL A 180 -15.40 14.96 -3.11
C VAL A 180 -15.73 15.79 -4.33
N VAL A 181 -15.91 15.16 -5.49
CA VAL A 181 -16.37 15.85 -6.70
C VAL A 181 -17.89 15.68 -6.77
N ARG A 182 -18.62 16.77 -6.53
CA ARG A 182 -20.08 16.80 -6.72
C ARG A 182 -20.35 17.04 -8.20
N ARG A 183 -20.77 16.00 -8.92
CA ARG A 183 -21.29 16.14 -10.29
C ARG A 183 -22.80 16.28 -10.18
N THR A 184 -23.31 17.46 -10.49
CA THR A 184 -24.75 17.67 -10.70
C THR A 184 -25.02 17.36 -12.16
N SER A 185 -25.74 16.27 -12.46
CA SER A 185 -26.30 16.03 -13.77
C SER A 185 -27.70 16.62 -13.79
N ASP A 186 -27.85 17.75 -14.48
CA ASP A 186 -29.17 18.32 -14.75
C ASP A 186 -29.85 17.41 -15.78
N VAL A 187 -30.93 16.75 -15.37
CA VAL A 187 -31.78 15.94 -16.25
C VAL A 187 -32.84 16.88 -16.81
N ASN A 188 -32.81 17.07 -18.13
CA ASN A 188 -33.68 17.97 -18.89
C ASN A 188 -34.92 17.25 -19.39
#